data_AF-A0A953BH61-F1
#
_entry.id   AF-A0A953BH61-F1
#
_cell.length_a   1.000
_cell.length_b   1.000
_cell.length_c   1.000
_cell.angle_alpha   90.00
_cell.angle_beta   90.00
_cell.angle_gamma   90.00
#
_symmetry.space_group_name_H-M   'P 1'
#
loop_
_entity.id
_entity.type
_entity.pdbx_description
1 polymer ?
#
loop_
_entity_poly.entity_id
_entity_poly.type
_entity_poly.pdbx_seq_one_letter_code
_entity_poly.pdbx_strand_id
1 'polypeptide(L)'
;MPSSFKSLDLFGSGPHRFALGRQGQALQSELFAVPPGPGTRYLGLVERQVIVTGRLVAASEGALWTLRDAIAAQLLDPPEPGTLIDLHGRTWTDMSFVGFATADRTDRGRVVSIAYEAKFLKFREYPQFEE
;
A
#
# COMPACT_ATOMS: atom_id res chain seq x y z
N MET A 1 -9.51 -17.22 -5.32
CA MET A 1 -10.26 -16.45 -4.32
C MET A 1 -10.20 -14.98 -4.72
N PRO A 2 -11.20 -14.14 -4.40
CA PRO A 2 -11.08 -12.71 -4.67
C PRO A 2 -10.00 -12.10 -3.76
N SER A 3 -9.23 -11.17 -4.32
CA SER A 3 -8.34 -10.31 -3.54
C SER A 3 -9.16 -9.41 -2.61
N SER A 4 -8.73 -9.19 -1.37
CA SER A 4 -9.49 -8.35 -0.44
C SER A 4 -8.62 -7.65 0.60
N PHE A 5 -9.16 -6.57 1.17
CA PHE A 5 -8.63 -5.91 2.36
C PHE A 5 -9.75 -5.72 3.37
N LYS A 6 -9.55 -6.12 4.64
CA LYS A 6 -10.62 -6.13 5.66
C LYS A 6 -11.90 -6.85 5.18
N SER A 7 -11.72 -7.94 4.42
CA SER A 7 -12.80 -8.70 3.78
C SER A 7 -13.61 -7.95 2.71
N LEU A 8 -13.18 -6.76 2.28
CA LEU A 8 -13.77 -6.01 1.18
C LEU A 8 -13.03 -6.29 -0.13
N ASP A 9 -13.78 -6.55 -1.20
CA ASP A 9 -13.22 -6.65 -2.55
C ASP A 9 -13.02 -5.25 -3.16
N LEU A 10 -11.84 -4.69 -2.93
CA LEU A 10 -11.45 -3.37 -3.41
C LEU A 10 -10.79 -3.41 -4.79
N PHE A 11 -10.34 -4.58 -5.24
CA PHE A 11 -9.43 -4.72 -6.39
C PHE A 11 -10.02 -5.56 -7.52
N GLY A 12 -11.16 -6.23 -7.30
CA GLY A 12 -11.78 -7.17 -8.23
C GLY A 12 -12.41 -6.54 -9.48
N SER A 13 -12.51 -5.21 -9.55
CA SER A 13 -13.04 -4.53 -10.74
C SER A 13 -12.18 -4.70 -12.00
N GLY A 14 -10.89 -5.02 -11.85
CA GLY A 14 -9.98 -5.15 -12.99
C GLY A 14 -8.65 -5.84 -12.66
N PRO A 15 -7.78 -6.00 -13.67
CA PRO A 15 -6.50 -6.68 -13.49
C PRO A 15 -5.60 -5.88 -12.53
N HIS A 16 -4.97 -6.60 -11.62
CA HIS A 16 -4.06 -6.03 -10.64
C HIS A 16 -2.97 -7.04 -10.23
N ARG A 17 -1.89 -6.54 -9.64
CA ARG A 17 -0.73 -7.30 -9.20
C ARG A 17 -0.26 -6.82 -7.83
N PHE A 18 0.26 -7.75 -7.04
CA PHE A 18 0.85 -7.49 -5.74
C PHE A 18 2.37 -7.59 -5.85
N ALA A 19 3.07 -6.61 -5.29
CA ALA A 19 4.52 -6.61 -5.16
C ALA A 19 4.90 -6.37 -3.69
N LEU A 20 5.98 -7.01 -3.25
CA LEU A 20 6.60 -6.68 -1.97
C LEU A 20 7.52 -5.47 -2.18
N GLY A 21 7.44 -4.51 -1.26
CA GLY A 21 8.41 -3.43 -1.19
C GLY A 21 9.77 -3.91 -0.68
N ARG A 22 10.62 -2.97 -0.26
CA ARG A 22 11.95 -3.29 0.28
C ARG A 22 11.84 -4.19 1.50
N GLN A 23 12.77 -5.13 1.63
CA GLN A 23 12.90 -6.02 2.78
C GLN A 23 14.36 -6.01 3.23
N GLY A 24 14.59 -5.96 4.55
CA GLY A 24 15.93 -5.96 5.12
C GLY A 24 16.09 -4.96 6.27
N GLN A 25 17.34 -4.65 6.60
CA GLN A 25 17.68 -3.74 7.69
C GLN A 25 17.80 -2.30 7.17
N ALA A 26 17.20 -1.36 7.90
CA ALA A 26 17.43 0.06 7.73
C ALA A 26 18.77 0.41 8.39
N LEU A 27 19.69 0.93 7.57
CA LEU A 27 21.02 1.33 7.97
C LEU A 27 21.21 2.80 7.58
N GLN A 28 21.79 3.59 8.48
CA GLN A 28 22.14 4.98 8.22
C GLN A 28 23.64 5.15 8.37
N SER A 29 24.29 5.76 7.38
CA SER A 29 25.71 6.11 7.52
C SER A 29 25.86 7.29 8.47
N GLU A 30 26.74 7.16 9.45
CA GLU A 30 27.07 8.23 10.41
C GLU A 30 27.92 9.34 9.77
N LEU A 31 28.51 9.09 8.59
CA LEU A 31 29.34 10.06 7.87
C LEU A 31 28.55 11.29 7.43
N PHE A 32 27.23 11.15 7.27
CA PHE A 32 26.32 12.21 6.86
C PHE A 32 25.41 12.69 8.02
N ALA A 33 25.63 12.20 9.24
CA ALA A 33 24.97 12.71 10.44
C ALA A 33 25.62 14.04 10.89
N VAL A 34 24.93 14.79 11.76
CA VAL A 34 25.45 16.03 12.34
C VAL A 34 25.53 15.88 13.86
N PRO A 35 26.74 15.91 14.47
CA PRO A 35 28.07 15.96 13.83
C PRO A 35 28.42 14.64 13.10
N PRO A 36 29.29 14.68 12.07
CA PRO A 36 29.65 13.48 11.32
C PRO A 36 30.53 12.55 12.15
N GLY A 37 30.25 11.25 12.09
CA GLY A 37 31.01 10.20 12.76
C GLY A 37 31.35 9.04 11.81
N PRO A 38 32.39 8.24 12.12
CA PRO A 38 32.65 7.02 11.35
C PRO A 38 31.60 5.94 11.65
N GLY A 39 31.28 5.13 10.64
CA GLY A 39 30.48 3.92 10.81
C GLY A 39 29.05 3.98 10.26
N THR A 40 28.24 3.04 10.73
CA THR A 40 26.86 2.81 10.28
C THR A 40 25.98 2.56 11.51
N ARG A 41 24.91 3.36 11.64
CA ARG A 41 23.86 3.16 12.64
C ARG A 41 22.85 2.14 12.14
N TYR A 42 22.49 1.20 13.00
CA TYR A 42 21.37 0.31 12.80
C TYR A 42 20.06 0.98 13.24
N LEU A 43 19.10 1.10 12.34
CA LEU A 43 17.79 1.74 12.61
C LEU A 43 16.65 0.72 12.83
N GLY A 44 16.90 -0.57 12.64
CA GLY A 44 15.88 -1.61 12.74
C GLY A 44 15.56 -2.28 11.41
N LEU A 45 14.60 -3.20 11.43
CA LEU A 45 14.09 -3.83 10.21
C LEU A 45 13.10 -2.90 9.51
N VAL A 46 13.20 -2.78 8.18
CA VAL A 46 12.22 -2.01 7.40
C VAL A 46 10.81 -2.59 7.58
N GLU A 47 9.83 -1.69 7.62
CA GLU A 47 8.42 -2.09 7.67
C GLU A 47 8.05 -2.94 6.47
N ARG A 48 7.19 -3.93 6.70
CA ARG A 48 6.74 -4.77 5.59
C ARG A 48 5.79 -3.94 4.73
N GLN A 49 6.18 -3.72 3.48
CA GLN A 49 5.37 -3.03 2.51
C GLN A 49 4.80 -3.99 1.45
N VAL A 50 3.51 -3.83 1.16
CA VAL A 50 2.86 -4.47 0.02
C VAL A 50 2.32 -3.36 -0.88
N ILE A 51 2.63 -3.43 -2.17
CA ILE A 51 2.21 -2.48 -3.19
C ILE A 51 1.28 -3.22 -4.15
N VAL A 52 0.05 -2.72 -4.27
CA VAL A 52 -0.94 -3.22 -5.23
C VAL A 52 -1.00 -2.23 -6.37
N THR A 53 -0.73 -2.70 -7.59
CA THR A 53 -0.87 -1.88 -8.80
C THR A 53 -1.84 -2.55 -9.74
N GLY A 54 -2.72 -1.77 -10.37
CA GLY A 54 -3.76 -2.35 -11.20
C GLY A 54 -4.57 -1.33 -11.96
N ARG A 55 -5.73 -1.77 -12.45
CA ARG A 55 -6.74 -0.92 -13.07
C ARG A 55 -8.09 -1.10 -12.41
N LEU A 56 -8.75 0.03 -12.13
CA LEU A 56 -10.19 0.03 -11.88
C LEU A 56 -10.90 0.06 -13.22
N VAL A 57 -11.94 -0.76 -13.38
CA VAL A 57 -12.74 -0.83 -14.60
C VAL A 57 -14.22 -0.77 -14.25
N ALA A 58 -14.97 0.06 -14.95
CA ALA A 58 -16.40 0.24 -14.74
C ALA A 58 -17.14 0.55 -16.05
N ALA A 59 -18.46 0.36 -16.06
CA ALA A 59 -19.29 0.64 -17.24
C ALA A 59 -19.51 2.14 -17.49
N SER A 60 -19.33 2.98 -16.47
CA SER A 60 -19.53 4.43 -16.55
C SER A 60 -18.53 5.17 -15.67
N GLU A 61 -18.36 6.46 -15.93
CA GLU A 61 -17.50 7.32 -15.12
C GLU A 61 -18.00 7.44 -13.67
N GLY A 62 -19.32 7.53 -13.46
CA GLY A 62 -19.90 7.54 -12.12
C GLY A 62 -19.60 6.27 -11.33
N ALA A 63 -19.71 5.10 -11.97
CA ALA A 63 -19.34 3.83 -11.33
C ALA A 63 -17.83 3.74 -11.05
N LEU A 64 -16.99 4.32 -11.91
CA LEU A 64 -15.55 4.40 -11.66
C LEU A 64 -15.24 5.27 -10.42
N TRP A 65 -15.95 6.38 -10.25
CA TRP A 65 -15.86 7.21 -9.04
C TRP A 65 -16.28 6.45 -7.79
N THR A 66 -17.38 5.69 -7.85
CA THR A 66 -17.79 4.83 -6.73
C THR A 66 -16.70 3.85 -6.31
N LEU A 67 -15.98 3.24 -7.25
CA LEU A 67 -14.85 2.35 -6.94
C LEU A 67 -13.69 3.10 -6.28
N ARG A 68 -13.37 4.31 -6.77
CA ARG A 68 -12.32 5.15 -6.17
C ARG A 68 -12.68 5.56 -4.74
N ASP A 69 -13.91 5.98 -4.52
CA ASP A 69 -14.39 6.43 -3.22
C ASP A 69 -14.44 5.26 -2.22
N ALA A 70 -14.82 4.06 -2.67
CA ALA A 70 -14.79 2.85 -1.85
C ALA A 70 -13.37 2.49 -1.37
N ILE A 71 -12.35 2.65 -2.25
CA ILE A 71 -10.95 2.46 -1.87
C ILE A 71 -10.50 3.58 -0.93
N ALA A 72 -10.78 4.84 -1.29
CA ALA A 72 -10.37 6.00 -0.50
C ALA A 72 -10.98 5.99 0.92
N ALA A 73 -12.21 5.47 1.08
CA ALA A 73 -12.85 5.31 2.38
C ALA A 73 -12.11 4.36 3.34
N GLN A 74 -11.17 3.55 2.83
CA GLN A 74 -10.31 2.69 3.66
C GLN A 74 -9.02 3.39 4.13
N LEU A 75 -8.71 4.59 3.63
CA LEU A 75 -7.62 5.44 4.14
C LEU A 75 -8.13 6.18 5.38
N LEU A 76 -7.86 5.59 6.55
CA LEU A 76 -8.28 6.14 7.84
C LEU A 76 -7.12 6.86 8.52
N ASP A 77 -7.46 7.84 9.36
CA ASP A 77 -6.54 8.55 10.24
C ASP A 77 -7.06 8.43 11.69
N PRO A 78 -6.39 7.65 12.57
CA PRO A 78 -5.16 6.89 12.31
C PRO A 78 -5.39 5.67 11.40
N PRO A 79 -4.35 5.17 10.69
CA PRO A 79 -4.45 3.95 9.89
C PRO A 79 -4.83 2.74 10.74
N GLU A 80 -5.86 2.02 10.30
CA GLU A 80 -6.31 0.81 10.98
C GLU A 80 -5.72 -0.46 10.35
N PRO A 81 -5.22 -1.41 11.17
CA PRO A 81 -4.73 -2.68 10.69
C PRO A 81 -5.86 -3.56 10.15
N GLY A 82 -5.54 -4.37 9.15
CA GLY A 82 -6.43 -5.34 8.55
C GLY A 82 -5.69 -6.47 7.85
N THR A 83 -6.44 -7.45 7.38
CA THR A 83 -5.91 -8.55 6.59
C THR A 83 -5.99 -8.21 5.10
N LEU A 84 -4.86 -8.31 4.42
CA LEU A 84 -4.75 -8.19 2.96
C LEU A 84 -4.57 -9.59 2.35
N ILE A 85 -5.38 -9.92 1.34
CA ILE A 85 -5.37 -11.22 0.66
C ILE A 85 -5.22 -10.99 -0.85
N ASP A 86 -4.30 -11.70 -1.50
CA ASP A 86 -4.16 -11.67 -2.96
C ASP A 86 -5.01 -12.72 -3.71
N LEU A 87 -5.01 -12.63 -5.04
CA LEU A 87 -5.70 -13.56 -5.94
C LEU A 87 -5.20 -15.02 -5.84
N HIS A 88 -3.99 -15.22 -5.31
CA HIS A 88 -3.32 -16.52 -5.17
C HIS A 88 -3.44 -17.10 -3.76
N GLY A 89 -4.18 -16.44 -2.86
CA GLY A 89 -4.40 -16.89 -1.49
C GLY A 89 -3.25 -16.57 -0.53
N ARG A 90 -2.30 -15.70 -0.92
CA ARG A 90 -1.32 -15.16 0.03
C ARG A 90 -2.01 -14.16 0.95
N THR A 91 -1.69 -14.27 2.22
CA THR A 91 -2.31 -13.47 3.27
C THR A 91 -1.27 -12.70 4.05
N TRP A 92 -1.52 -11.41 4.23
CA TRP A 92 -0.73 -10.53 5.10
C TRP A 92 -1.64 -9.98 6.20
N THR A 93 -1.34 -10.30 7.45
CA THR A 93 -2.06 -9.78 8.62
C THR A 93 -1.42 -8.49 9.13
N ASP A 94 -2.23 -7.67 9.79
CA ASP A 94 -1.84 -6.40 10.42
C ASP A 94 -1.26 -5.40 9.43
N MET A 95 -1.79 -5.41 8.20
CA MET A 95 -1.45 -4.43 7.17
C MET A 95 -2.38 -3.23 7.33
N SER A 96 -1.83 -2.03 7.33
CA SER A 96 -2.58 -0.78 7.33
C SER A 96 -2.52 -0.16 5.94
N PHE A 97 -3.64 0.42 5.49
CA PHE A 97 -3.70 1.11 4.20
C PHE A 97 -3.20 2.54 4.36
N VAL A 98 -2.12 2.89 3.65
CA VAL A 98 -1.37 4.15 3.90
C VAL A 98 -1.30 5.07 2.69
N GLY A 99 -1.71 4.61 1.51
CA GLY A 99 -1.73 5.48 0.35
C GLY A 99 -2.47 4.88 -0.83
N PHE A 100 -3.20 5.74 -1.54
CA PHE A 100 -3.85 5.44 -2.79
C PHE A 100 -3.53 6.55 -3.78
N ALA A 101 -3.04 6.18 -4.96
CA ALA A 101 -2.79 7.10 -6.05
C ALA A 101 -3.39 6.54 -7.33
N THR A 102 -4.17 7.36 -8.04
CA THR A 102 -4.61 7.04 -9.39
C THR A 102 -3.67 7.68 -10.40
N ALA A 103 -3.62 7.11 -11.60
CA ALA A 103 -3.01 7.78 -12.74
C ALA A 103 -3.74 9.09 -13.08
N ASP A 104 -3.10 9.90 -13.91
CA ASP A 104 -3.61 11.18 -14.40
C ASP A 104 -4.77 11.01 -15.40
N ARG A 105 -4.74 9.95 -16.23
CA ARG A 105 -5.71 9.75 -17.30
C ARG A 105 -6.67 8.59 -17.05
N THR A 106 -7.96 8.89 -17.21
CA THR A 106 -9.01 7.88 -17.37
C THR A 106 -9.12 7.49 -18.84
N ASP A 107 -8.94 6.21 -19.15
CA ASP A 107 -9.20 5.69 -20.49
C ASP A 107 -10.70 5.44 -20.68
N ARG A 108 -11.23 5.91 -21.81
CA ARG A 108 -12.66 5.84 -22.15
C ARG A 108 -12.85 5.04 -23.45
N GLY A 109 -13.75 4.07 -23.41
CA GLY A 109 -14.14 3.23 -24.56
C GLY A 109 -15.48 2.56 -24.30
N ARG A 110 -15.59 1.25 -24.59
CA ARG A 110 -16.78 0.45 -24.17
C ARG A 110 -16.92 0.34 -22.65
N VAL A 111 -15.81 0.51 -21.93
CA VAL A 111 -15.71 0.61 -20.48
C VAL A 111 -14.82 1.80 -20.14
N VAL A 112 -14.93 2.29 -18.92
CA VAL A 112 -14.11 3.36 -18.35
C VAL A 112 -13.09 2.72 -17.40
N SER A 113 -11.82 3.11 -17.50
CA SER A 113 -10.80 2.56 -16.62
C SER A 113 -9.71 3.55 -16.23
N ILE A 114 -9.09 3.34 -15.07
CA ILE A 114 -7.98 4.16 -14.58
C ILE A 114 -6.95 3.26 -13.87
N ALA A 115 -5.66 3.52 -14.08
CA ALA A 115 -4.60 2.82 -13.36
C ALA A 115 -4.49 3.36 -11.93
N TYR A 116 -4.06 2.50 -11.01
CA TYR A 116 -3.87 2.89 -9.61
C TYR A 116 -2.66 2.18 -8.98
N GLU A 117 -2.21 2.77 -7.87
CA GLU A 117 -1.27 2.23 -6.90
C GLU A 117 -1.86 2.36 -5.49
N ALA A 118 -1.89 1.27 -4.75
CA ALA A 118 -2.34 1.18 -3.36
C ALA A 118 -1.19 0.63 -2.50
N LYS A 119 -0.85 1.34 -1.42
CA LYS A 119 0.27 1.01 -0.53
C LYS A 119 -0.23 0.56 0.83
N PHE A 120 0.30 -0.57 1.27
CA PHE A 120 0.03 -1.15 2.58
C PHE A 120 1.33 -1.28 3.36
N LEU A 121 1.28 -0.95 4.65
CA LEU A 121 2.41 -1.10 5.57
C LEU A 121 1.99 -1.91 6.80
N LYS A 122 2.85 -2.82 7.24
CA LYS A 122 2.78 -3.38 8.59
C LYS A 122 3.64 -2.51 9.49
N PHE A 123 3.00 -1.62 10.22
CA PHE A 123 3.65 -0.81 11.24
C PHE A 123 4.32 -1.70 12.28
N ARG A 124 5.44 -1.21 12.80
CA ARG A 124 6.17 -1.84 13.89
C ARG A 124 6.24 -0.86 15.04
N GLU A 125 6.00 -1.33 16.24
CA GLU A 125 6.42 -0.58 17.43
C GLU A 125 7.95 -0.56 17.46
N TYR A 126 8.50 0.64 17.47
CA TYR A 126 9.92 0.84 17.73
C TYR A 126 10.09 1.04 19.24
N PRO A 127 11.07 0.38 19.88
CA PRO A 127 11.49 0.82 21.20
C PRO A 127 11.97 2.26 21.05
N GLN A 128 11.25 3.21 21.65
CA GLN A 128 11.74 4.56 21.77
C GLN A 128 13.02 4.48 22.61
N PHE A 129 14.16 4.83 22.04
CA PHE A 129 15.35 5.05 22.85
C PHE A 129 15.07 6.33 23.63
N GLU A 130 14.68 6.20 24.90
CA GLU A 130 14.76 7.31 25.85
C GLU A 130 16.25 7.71 25.94
N GLU A 131 16.54 8.98 25.62
CA GLU A 131 17.88 9.58 25.75
C GLU A 131 18.29 9.76 27.21
#